data_AF-T0INP5-F1
#
_entry.id   AF-T0INP5-F1
#
_cell.length_a   1.000
_cell.length_b   1.000
_cell.length_c   1.000
_cell.angle_alpha   90.00
_cell.angle_beta   90.00
_cell.angle_gamma   90.00
#
_symmetry.space_group_name_H-M   'P 1'
#
loop_
_entity.id
_entity.type
_entity.pdbx_description
1 polymer ?
#
loop_
_entity_poly.entity_id
_entity_poly.type
_entity_poly.pdbx_seq_one_letter_code
_entity_poly.pdbx_strand_id
1 'polypeptide(L)' 'MVQFWLAGESCAGGPSPEPLPIGIVVRISTGAPMPAGADPVVIREYADLEGGNVI' A
#
# COMPACT_ATOMS: atom_id res chain seq x y z
N MET A 1 8.45 -7.17 -14.79
CA MET A 1 7.27 -6.50 -14.21
C MET A 1 7.06 -7.12 -12.84
N VAL A 2 6.98 -6.32 -11.78
CA VAL A 2 6.70 -6.80 -10.43
C VAL A 2 5.23 -6.49 -10.15
N GLN A 3 4.51 -7.36 -9.46
CA GLN A 3 3.09 -7.18 -9.18
C GLN A 3 2.82 -7.41 -7.70
N PHE A 4 1.91 -6.63 -7.13
CA PHE A 4 1.52 -6.74 -5.73
C PHE A 4 -0.01 -6.75 -5.58
N TRP A 5 -0.52 -7.57 -4.68
CA TRP A 5 -1.96 -7.62 -4.39
C TRP A 5 -2.38 -6.47 -3.47
N LEU A 6 -3.43 -5.73 -3.83
CA LEU A 6 -3.97 -4.65 -3.01
C LEU A 6 -4.88 -5.20 -1.91
N ALA A 7 -4.46 -5.11 -0.64
CA ALA A 7 -5.18 -5.71 0.50
C ALA A 7 -5.92 -4.71 1.39
N GLY A 8 -5.85 -3.41 1.14
CA GLY A 8 -6.55 -2.40 1.94
C GLY A 8 -6.00 -0.99 1.81
N GLU A 9 -6.35 -0.15 2.78
CA GLU A 9 -5.99 1.26 2.80
C GLU A 9 -5.59 1.74 4.22
N SER A 10 -4.62 2.65 4.30
CA SER A 10 -4.23 3.39 5.50
C SER A 10 -4.50 4.88 5.29
N CYS A 11 -5.27 5.48 6.20
CA CYS A 11 -5.76 6.85 6.11
C CYS A 11 -5.23 7.71 7.25
N ALA A 12 -5.06 9.01 6.99
CA ALA A 12 -4.62 9.98 8.00
C ALA A 12 -5.58 10.02 9.19
N GLY A 13 -5.05 9.98 10.41
CA GLY A 13 -5.85 9.90 11.64
C GLY A 13 -6.53 8.55 11.88
N GLY A 14 -6.31 7.56 11.00
CA GLY A 14 -6.78 6.19 11.16
C GLY A 14 -5.99 5.39 12.19
N PRO A 15 -6.44 4.16 12.52
CA PRO A 15 -5.69 3.25 13.38
C PRO A 15 -4.38 2.82 12.71
N SER A 16 -3.44 2.32 13.51
CA SER A 16 -2.26 1.64 12.96
C SER A 16 -2.70 0.40 12.19
N PRO A 17 -2.30 0.22 10.92
CA PRO A 17 -2.66 -0.94 10.13
C PRO A 17 -1.87 -2.18 10.60
N GLU A 18 -2.39 -3.36 10.22
CA GLU A 18 -1.70 -4.64 10.39
C GLU A 18 -0.36 -4.66 9.61
N PRO A 19 0.61 -5.50 10.01
CA PRO A 19 1.86 -5.70 9.28
C PRO A 19 1.62 -6.11 7.82
N LEU A 20 2.44 -5.59 6.90
CA LEU A 20 2.30 -5.81 5.46
C LEU A 20 3.08 -7.07 5.02
N PRO A 21 2.42 -8.12 4.51
CA PRO A 21 3.11 -9.32 4.02
C PRO A 21 3.85 -9.08 2.70
N ILE A 22 4.80 -9.97 2.39
CA ILE A 22 5.50 -9.96 1.09
C ILE A 22 4.50 -10.13 -0.06
N GLY A 23 4.67 -9.34 -1.12
CA GLY A 23 3.79 -9.39 -2.30
C GLY A 23 2.45 -8.68 -2.13
N ILE A 24 2.22 -8.04 -0.98
CA ILE A 24 1.00 -7.27 -0.68
C ILE A 24 1.33 -5.78 -0.62
N VAL A 25 0.38 -4.96 -1.04
CA VAL A 25 0.42 -3.50 -0.88
C VAL A 25 -0.89 -2.98 -0.30
N VAL A 26 -0.82 -1.79 0.29
CA VAL A 26 -2.00 -1.02 0.71
C VAL A 26 -1.95 0.36 0.07
N ARG A 27 -3.12 0.96 -0.16
CA ARG A 27 -3.18 2.38 -0.49
C ARG A 27 -2.86 3.19 0.75
N ILE A 28 -1.99 4.18 0.63
CA ILE A 28 -1.66 5.06 1.76
C ILE A 28 -1.86 6.52 1.37
N SER A 29 -2.45 7.30 2.27
CA SER A 29 -2.62 8.75 2.10
C SER A 29 -1.56 9.51 2.88
N THR A 30 -1.26 10.75 2.48
CA THR A 30 -0.34 11.62 3.21
C THR A 30 -0.76 11.76 4.67
N GLY A 31 0.15 11.51 5.60
CA GLY A 31 -0.09 11.58 7.05
C GLY A 31 -0.75 10.34 7.66
N ALA A 32 -0.98 9.28 6.87
CA ALA A 32 -1.43 8.00 7.38
C ALA A 32 -0.29 7.21 8.06
N PRO A 33 -0.60 6.38 9.06
CA PRO A 33 0.39 5.51 9.68
C PRO A 33 0.91 4.46 8.66
N MET A 34 2.24 4.28 8.64
CA MET A 34 2.92 3.30 7.78
C MET A 34 2.76 1.89 8.36
N PRO A 35 2.33 0.89 7.58
CA PRO A 35 2.32 -0.50 8.02
C PRO A 35 3.70 -1.02 8.39
N ALA A 36 3.77 -1.86 9.42
CA ALA A 36 5.01 -2.55 9.76
C ALA A 36 5.46 -3.46 8.60
N GLY A 37 6.74 -3.40 8.23
CA GLY A 37 7.30 -4.17 7.11
C GLY A 37 7.21 -3.47 5.76
N ALA A 38 6.48 -2.37 5.63
CA ALA A 38 6.56 -1.50 4.46
C ALA A 38 7.81 -0.60 4.55
N ASP A 39 8.54 -0.45 3.44
CA ASP A 39 9.81 0.29 3.38
C ASP A 39 9.73 1.45 2.35
N PRO A 40 9.31 1.23 1.09
CA PRO A 40 9.02 2.32 0.15
C PRO A 40 7.53 2.68 0.01
N VAL A 41 7.27 3.92 -0.41
CA VAL A 41 5.97 4.38 -0.96
C VAL A 41 6.16 4.75 -2.42
N VAL A 42 5.28 4.23 -3.30
CA VAL A 42 5.22 4.62 -4.72
C VAL A 42 4.07 5.60 -4.90
N ILE A 43 4.33 6.74 -5.55
CA ILE A 43 3.27 7.71 -5.87
C ILE A 43 2.34 7.13 -6.96
N ARG A 44 1.06 7.49 -6.90
CA ARG A 44 0.00 6.85 -7.72
C ARG A 44 0.26 7.00 -9.22
N GLU A 45 0.89 8.08 -9.63
CA GLU A 45 1.22 8.40 -11.01
C GLU A 45 2.27 7.44 -11.62
N TYR A 46 2.97 6.65 -10.78
CA TYR A 46 3.95 5.65 -11.20
C TYR A 46 3.47 4.19 -11.00
N ALA A 47 2.18 3.98 -10.72
CA ALA A 47 1.65 2.65 -10.48
C ALA A 47 0.27 2.47 -11.11
N ASP A 48 0.09 1.35 -11.81
CA ASP A 48 -1.19 1.01 -12.43
C ASP A 48 -1.96 0.03 -11.54
N LEU A 49 -3.29 0.15 -11.51
CA LEU A 49 -4.17 -0.78 -10.79
C LEU A 49 -4.98 -1.61 -11.79
N GLU A 50 -4.66 -2.89 -11.89
CA GLU A 50 -5.29 -3.83 -12.81
C GLU A 50 -5.78 -5.08 -12.07
N GLY A 51 -7.09 -5.30 -12.05
CA GLY A 51 -7.67 -6.53 -11.49
C GLY A 51 -7.35 -6.78 -10.01
N GLY A 52 -7.12 -5.72 -9.22
CA GLY A 52 -6.72 -5.82 -7.81
C GLY A 52 -5.21 -5.92 -7.58
N ASN A 53 -4.41 -5.94 -8.65
CA ASN A 53 -2.95 -5.89 -8.57
C ASN A 53 -2.44 -4.49 -8.88
N VAL A 54 -1.41 -4.08 -8.15
CA VAL A 54 -0.61 -2.90 -8.44
C VAL A 54 0.63 -3.33 -9.20
N ILE A 55 0.88 -2.67 -10.35
CA ILE A 55 1.96 -2.95 -11.31
C ILE A 55 2.89 -1.74 -11.40
#